data_AF-A0A8H4S4V3-F1
#
_entry.id   AF-A0A8H4S4V3-F1
#
_cell.length_a   1.000
_cell.length_b   1.000
_cell.length_c   1.000
_cell.angle_alpha   90.00
_cell.angle_beta   90.00
_cell.angle_gamma   90.00
#
_symmetry.space_group_name_H-M   'P 1'
#
loop_
_entity.id
_entity.type
_entity.pdbx_description
1 polymer ?
#
loop_
_entity_poly.entity_id
_entity_poly.type
_entity_poly.pdbx_seq_one_letter_code
_entity_poly.pdbx_strand_id
1 'polypeptide(L)'
;MLETHQYSDHPEILSVGFALLEYKCTYCEAVFTREDSRNRHHKLCKKNPDAKRLERKKNVKRGTRVDSYSFITQPPVPSNGLGTYLQLTELDAPQLPRLDPESPTVVRGEIYCRYPGCSVTARHRHPSALREHYKIKYDIEFEAFKTSIGPVGRKQHEAYKSWLAQYAQLGQENVGPAPPRPTIW
;
A
#
# COMPACT_ATOMS: atom_id res chain seq x y z
N MET A 1 -36.05 -9.97 37.36
CA MET A 1 -36.24 -11.41 37.13
C MET A 1 -35.15 -11.83 36.15
N LEU A 2 -34.18 -12.62 36.62
CA LEU A 2 -32.98 -13.00 35.88
C LEU A 2 -33.19 -14.41 35.32
N GLU A 3 -33.42 -14.53 34.02
CA GLU A 3 -33.53 -15.81 33.33
C GLU A 3 -32.13 -16.34 33.03
N THR A 4 -31.82 -17.49 33.65
CA THR A 4 -30.57 -18.24 33.47
C THR A 4 -30.77 -19.23 32.33
N HIS A 5 -30.21 -18.93 31.16
CA HIS A 5 -30.15 -19.88 30.06
C HIS A 5 -29.03 -20.91 30.31
N GLN A 6 -29.42 -22.11 30.72
CA GLN A 6 -28.59 -23.32 30.66
C GLN A 6 -28.36 -23.70 29.20
N TYR A 7 -27.10 -23.75 28.77
CA TYR A 7 -26.71 -24.25 27.46
C TYR A 7 -26.14 -25.66 27.62
N SER A 8 -26.90 -26.63 27.12
CA SER A 8 -26.63 -28.07 27.19
C SER A 8 -25.58 -28.51 26.18
N ASP A 9 -24.80 -29.50 26.62
CA ASP A 9 -24.22 -30.60 25.87
C ASP A 9 -23.51 -30.28 24.54
N HIS A 10 -22.18 -30.17 24.66
CA HIS A 10 -21.26 -30.39 23.55
C HIS A 10 -21.32 -31.86 23.10
N PRO A 11 -21.61 -32.17 21.82
CA PRO A 11 -21.47 -33.52 21.31
C PRO A 11 -19.98 -33.90 21.29
N GLU A 12 -19.66 -35.02 21.91
CA GLU A 12 -18.38 -35.70 21.76
C GLU A 12 -18.11 -35.93 20.27
N ILE A 13 -17.15 -35.17 19.73
CA ILE A 13 -16.65 -35.34 18.37
C ILE A 13 -15.92 -36.68 18.37
N LEU A 14 -16.60 -37.72 17.89
CA LEU A 14 -16.03 -39.02 17.56
C LEU A 14 -14.83 -38.78 16.64
N SER A 15 -13.64 -38.96 17.21
CA SER A 15 -12.36 -38.96 16.51
C SER A 15 -12.35 -40.15 15.56
N VAL A 16 -12.85 -39.93 14.35
CA VAL A 16 -12.66 -40.85 13.23
C VAL A 16 -11.15 -40.94 13.04
N GLY A 17 -10.57 -42.08 13.41
CA GLY A 17 -9.16 -42.41 13.24
C GLY A 17 -8.80 -42.30 11.77
N PHE A 18 -8.46 -41.09 11.33
CA PHE A 18 -7.90 -40.81 10.03
C PHE A 18 -6.51 -41.44 10.08
N ALA A 19 -6.40 -42.68 9.60
CA ALA A 19 -5.11 -43.29 9.34
C ALA A 19 -4.32 -42.27 8.50
N LEU A 20 -3.30 -41.66 9.09
CA LEU A 20 -2.44 -40.70 8.42
C LEU A 20 -1.73 -41.48 7.32
N LEU A 21 -2.29 -41.45 6.10
CA LEU A 21 -1.65 -42.01 4.93
C LEU A 21 -0.32 -41.28 4.76
N GLU A 22 0.76 -41.99 5.10
CA GLU A 22 2.12 -41.53 4.89
C GLU A 22 2.45 -41.66 3.40
N TYR A 23 2.73 -40.54 2.75
CA TYR A 23 3.18 -40.54 1.37
C TYR A 23 4.71 -40.54 1.36
N LYS A 24 5.33 -41.57 0.81
CA LYS A 24 6.80 -41.70 0.77
C LYS A 24 7.33 -41.42 -0.64
N CYS A 25 8.48 -40.77 -0.72
CA CYS A 25 9.21 -40.65 -1.97
C CYS A 25 9.93 -41.96 -2.28
N THR A 26 9.73 -42.50 -3.48
CA THR A 26 10.30 -43.77 -3.95
C THR A 26 11.83 -43.78 -4.06
N TYR A 27 12.46 -42.60 -4.17
CA TYR A 27 13.91 -42.49 -4.39
C TYR A 27 14.71 -42.13 -3.14
N CYS A 28 14.11 -41.42 -2.19
CA CYS A 28 14.81 -40.91 -1.01
C CYS A 28 14.15 -41.26 0.32
N GLU A 29 13.02 -41.98 0.27
CA GLU A 29 12.26 -42.44 1.44
C GLU A 29 11.74 -41.34 2.36
N ALA A 30 11.87 -40.06 1.95
CA ALA A 30 11.29 -38.95 2.69
C ALA A 30 9.76 -39.13 2.81
N VAL A 31 9.26 -38.94 4.02
CA VAL A 31 7.84 -39.10 4.38
C VAL A 31 7.14 -37.74 4.34
N PHE A 32 5.94 -37.71 3.78
CA PHE A 32 5.12 -36.52 3.64
C PHE A 32 3.72 -36.79 4.18
N THR A 33 3.14 -35.80 4.84
CA THR A 33 1.76 -35.84 5.35
C THR A 33 0.71 -35.56 4.26
N ARG A 34 1.13 -35.12 3.07
CA ARG A 34 0.26 -34.77 1.94
C ARG A 34 0.83 -35.26 0.62
N GLU A 35 -0.04 -35.75 -0.25
CA GLU A 35 0.32 -36.24 -1.57
C GLU A 35 0.94 -35.13 -2.47
N ASP A 36 0.38 -33.92 -2.44
CA ASP A 36 0.91 -32.77 -3.22
C ASP A 36 2.37 -32.47 -2.91
N SER A 37 2.74 -32.57 -1.62
CA SER A 37 4.09 -32.33 -1.13
C SER A 37 5.04 -33.41 -1.62
N ARG A 38 4.61 -34.68 -1.56
CA ARG A 38 5.36 -35.82 -2.13
C ARG A 38 5.54 -35.67 -3.64
N ASN A 39 4.50 -35.28 -4.38
CA ASN A 39 4.56 -35.08 -5.83
C ASN A 39 5.48 -33.93 -6.23
N ARG A 40 5.44 -32.81 -5.50
CA ARG A 40 6.37 -31.68 -5.69
C ARG A 40 7.80 -32.10 -5.39
N HIS A 41 8.02 -32.85 -4.30
CA HIS A 41 9.32 -33.37 -3.95
C HIS A 41 9.85 -34.35 -5.02
N HIS A 42 9.03 -35.29 -5.50
CA HIS A 42 9.41 -36.28 -6.50
C HIS A 42 10.01 -35.65 -7.77
N LYS A 43 9.41 -34.53 -8.24
CA LYS A 43 9.91 -33.75 -9.39
C LYS A 43 11.26 -33.06 -9.15
N LEU A 44 11.63 -32.84 -7.89
CA LEU A 44 12.82 -32.11 -7.46
C LEU A 44 13.79 -32.98 -6.64
N CYS A 45 13.52 -34.28 -6.52
CA CYS A 45 14.24 -35.17 -5.63
C CYS A 45 15.65 -35.39 -6.17
N LYS A 46 16.66 -35.15 -5.33
CA LYS A 46 18.08 -35.30 -5.74
C LYS A 46 18.45 -36.73 -6.13
N LYS A 47 17.75 -37.73 -5.57
CA LYS A 47 17.96 -39.16 -5.85
C LYS A 47 17.10 -39.68 -7.01
N ASN A 48 16.18 -38.87 -7.55
CA ASN A 48 15.38 -39.25 -8.70
C ASN A 48 16.19 -39.02 -9.99
N PRO A 49 16.55 -40.06 -10.76
CA PRO A 49 17.33 -39.92 -12.00
C PRO A 49 16.58 -39.14 -13.08
N ASP A 50 15.24 -39.17 -13.06
CA ASP A 50 14.36 -38.48 -14.01
C ASP A 50 13.96 -37.08 -13.55
N ALA A 51 14.41 -36.65 -12.37
CA ALA A 51 14.18 -35.29 -11.92
C ALA A 51 14.91 -34.34 -12.86
N LYS A 52 14.18 -33.79 -13.83
CA LYS A 52 14.59 -32.62 -14.59
C LYS A 52 14.94 -31.56 -13.57
N ARG A 53 16.24 -31.39 -13.31
CA ARG A 53 16.78 -30.28 -12.55
C ARG A 53 16.30 -29.06 -13.31
N LEU A 54 15.18 -28.49 -12.88
CA LEU A 54 14.71 -27.19 -13.32
C LEU A 54 15.89 -26.30 -13.02
N GLU A 55 16.71 -26.04 -14.04
CA GLU A 55 17.71 -25.01 -13.96
C GLU A 55 16.92 -23.81 -13.50
N ARG A 56 17.18 -23.39 -12.26
CA ARG A 56 16.58 -22.18 -11.73
C ARG A 56 17.03 -21.13 -12.72
N LYS A 57 16.16 -20.76 -13.66
CA LYS A 57 16.36 -19.58 -14.52
C LYS A 57 16.82 -18.54 -13.54
N LYS A 58 18.08 -18.10 -13.66
CA LYS A 58 18.64 -17.07 -12.77
C LYS A 58 17.56 -16.02 -12.71
N ASN A 59 16.98 -15.81 -11.53
CA ASN A 59 16.01 -14.74 -11.37
C ASN A 59 16.76 -13.51 -11.84
N VAL A 60 16.38 -12.99 -13.02
CA VAL A 60 16.86 -11.70 -13.48
C VAL A 60 16.58 -10.80 -12.29
N LYS A 61 17.62 -10.18 -11.72
CA LYS A 61 17.46 -9.25 -10.61
C LYS A 61 16.46 -8.21 -11.12
N ARG A 62 15.18 -8.35 -10.78
CA ARG A 62 14.24 -7.25 -10.89
C ARG A 62 14.89 -6.18 -10.04
N GLY A 63 15.29 -5.08 -10.69
CA GLY A 63 15.95 -3.99 -10.01
C GLY A 63 15.19 -3.67 -8.73
N THR A 64 15.93 -3.36 -7.66
CA THR A 64 15.33 -2.88 -6.42
C THR A 64 14.39 -1.75 -6.79
N ARG A 65 13.08 -1.94 -6.57
CA ARG A 65 12.09 -0.92 -6.87
C ARG A 65 12.43 0.27 -5.99
N VAL A 66 13.00 1.31 -6.58
CA VAL A 66 13.36 2.53 -5.86
C VAL A 66 12.07 3.10 -5.33
N ASP A 67 11.95 3.15 -4.01
CA ASP A 67 10.83 3.80 -3.35
C ASP A 67 10.98 5.30 -3.54
N SER A 68 10.30 5.81 -4.57
CA SER A 68 10.32 7.21 -4.98
C SER A 68 9.82 8.16 -3.88
N TYR A 69 9.19 7.61 -2.84
CA TYR A 69 8.62 8.35 -1.72
C TYR A 69 9.41 8.13 -0.42
N SER A 70 10.54 7.41 -0.47
CA SER A 70 11.40 7.27 0.70
C SER A 70 11.99 8.63 1.11
N PHE A 71 12.10 8.86 2.42
CA PHE A 71 12.69 10.08 3.00
C PHE A 71 14.14 10.34 2.53
N ILE A 72 14.84 9.30 2.07
CA ILE A 72 16.26 9.34 1.73
C ILE A 72 16.51 10.08 0.41
N THR A 73 15.53 10.08 -0.51
CA THR A 73 15.68 10.67 -1.85
C THR A 73 14.74 11.85 -2.01
N GLN A 74 14.87 12.86 -1.15
CA GLN A 74 14.14 14.11 -1.31
C GLN A 74 14.73 14.94 -2.45
N PRO A 75 13.89 15.63 -3.24
CA PRO A 75 14.39 16.58 -4.23
C PRO A 75 15.19 17.70 -3.53
N PRO A 76 16.20 18.27 -4.22
CA PRO A 76 16.93 19.41 -3.68
C PRO A 76 15.96 20.56 -3.36
N VAL A 77 16.22 21.25 -2.26
CA VAL A 77 15.44 22.43 -1.88
C VAL A 77 15.61 23.50 -2.96
N PRO A 78 14.52 24.06 -3.50
CA PRO A 78 14.60 25.14 -4.47
C PRO A 78 15.29 26.40 -3.88
N SER A 79 15.85 27.24 -4.76
CA SER A 79 16.62 28.44 -4.37
C SER A 79 15.82 29.49 -3.58
N ASN A 80 14.50 29.40 -3.58
CA ASN A 80 13.61 30.26 -2.80
C ASN A 80 13.58 29.90 -1.30
N GLY A 81 14.28 28.84 -0.88
CA GLY A 81 14.34 28.40 0.53
C GLY A 81 13.08 27.67 1.02
N LEU A 82 12.08 27.46 0.16
CA LEU A 82 10.85 26.77 0.54
C LEU A 82 10.98 25.27 0.30
N GLY A 83 10.50 24.47 1.25
CA GLY A 83 10.41 23.03 1.09
C GLY A 83 9.46 22.63 -0.04
N THR A 84 9.78 21.55 -0.73
CA THR A 84 8.82 20.90 -1.64
C THR A 84 7.70 20.21 -0.86
N TYR A 85 6.61 19.82 -1.54
CA TYR A 85 5.50 19.12 -0.88
C TYR A 85 5.92 17.86 -0.10
N LEU A 86 6.94 17.14 -0.60
CA LEU A 86 7.46 15.93 0.06
C LEU A 86 8.34 16.23 1.29
N GLN A 87 8.73 17.49 1.46
CA GLN A 87 9.55 18.02 2.55
C GLN A 87 8.72 18.72 3.62
N LEU A 88 7.40 18.87 3.42
CA LEU A 88 6.52 19.36 4.47
C LEU A 88 6.65 18.49 5.73
N THR A 89 6.64 19.15 6.88
CA THR A 89 6.68 18.53 8.19
C THR A 89 5.28 18.32 8.74
N GLU A 90 5.18 17.62 9.87
CA GLU A 90 3.90 17.44 10.58
C GLU A 90 3.33 18.76 11.14
N LEU A 91 4.18 19.79 11.28
CA LEU A 91 3.78 21.14 11.68
C LEU A 91 3.14 21.91 10.53
N ASP A 92 3.54 21.63 9.29
CA ASP A 92 3.00 22.28 8.09
C ASP A 92 1.67 21.65 7.67
N ALA A 93 1.49 20.35 7.91
CA ALA A 93 0.31 19.60 7.46
C ALA A 93 -1.04 20.21 7.90
N PRO A 94 -1.23 20.70 9.15
CA PRO A 94 -2.45 21.38 9.57
C PRO A 94 -2.79 22.65 8.78
N GLN A 95 -1.77 23.30 8.21
CA GLN A 95 -1.90 24.52 7.41
C GLN A 95 -2.32 24.23 5.98
N LEU A 96 -2.35 22.97 5.53
CA LEU A 96 -2.80 22.65 4.19
C LEU A 96 -4.29 23.00 3.99
N PRO A 97 -4.68 23.46 2.79
CA PRO A 97 -6.06 23.81 2.50
C PRO A 97 -6.93 22.57 2.60
N ARG A 98 -8.01 22.67 3.38
CA ARG A 98 -8.89 21.52 3.64
C ARG A 98 -9.58 21.06 2.37
N LEU A 99 -9.74 19.76 2.27
CA LEU A 99 -10.42 19.11 1.17
C LEU A 99 -11.93 19.33 1.30
N ASP A 100 -12.58 19.67 0.21
CA ASP A 100 -14.02 19.82 0.12
C ASP A 100 -14.69 18.43 0.09
N PRO A 101 -15.53 18.07 1.09
CA PRO A 101 -16.19 16.76 1.13
C PRO A 101 -17.20 16.54 0.00
N GLU A 102 -17.79 17.60 -0.57
CA GLU A 102 -18.78 17.47 -1.65
C GLU A 102 -18.10 17.21 -3.01
N SER A 103 -16.87 17.70 -3.16
CA SER A 103 -16.06 17.54 -4.37
C SER A 103 -14.63 17.13 -4.01
N PRO A 104 -14.45 15.92 -3.45
CA PRO A 104 -13.16 15.49 -2.91
C PRO A 104 -12.14 15.35 -4.04
N THR A 105 -11.07 16.15 -3.99
CA THR A 105 -10.01 16.11 -5.01
C THR A 105 -8.66 15.89 -4.35
N VAL A 106 -8.01 14.77 -4.71
CA VAL A 106 -6.66 14.41 -4.27
C VAL A 106 -5.71 14.44 -5.46
N VAL A 107 -4.51 14.97 -5.24
CA VAL A 107 -3.48 15.12 -6.28
C VAL A 107 -2.58 13.89 -6.32
N ARG A 108 -2.07 13.56 -7.51
CA ARG A 108 -1.14 12.44 -7.66
C ARG A 108 0.12 12.64 -6.80
N GLY A 109 0.39 11.67 -5.93
CA GLY A 109 1.54 11.70 -5.03
C GLY A 109 1.27 12.43 -3.72
N GLU A 110 0.03 12.83 -3.45
CA GLU A 110 -0.37 13.37 -2.15
C GLU A 110 -0.21 12.31 -1.05
N ILE A 111 0.27 12.76 0.12
CA ILE A 111 0.64 11.90 1.26
C ILE A 111 0.18 12.46 2.60
N TYR A 112 -0.51 13.61 2.62
CA TYR A 112 -1.12 14.18 3.81
C TYR A 112 -2.64 14.14 3.69
N CYS A 113 -3.32 13.83 4.79
CA CYS A 113 -4.78 13.91 4.84
C CYS A 113 -5.21 15.36 5.02
N ARG A 114 -6.10 15.84 4.15
CA ARG A 114 -6.66 17.20 4.20
C ARG A 114 -8.15 17.20 4.54
N TYR A 115 -8.73 16.05 4.87
CA TYR A 115 -10.13 15.97 5.26
C TYR A 115 -10.44 16.91 6.45
N PRO A 116 -11.54 17.68 6.42
CA PRO A 116 -11.95 18.52 7.54
C PRO A 116 -12.18 17.69 8.81
N GLY A 117 -11.54 18.05 9.92
CA GLY A 117 -11.66 17.31 11.18
C GLY A 117 -10.81 16.04 11.30
N CYS A 118 -9.99 15.70 10.29
CA CYS A 118 -8.99 14.65 10.45
C CYS A 118 -7.91 15.05 11.47
N SER A 119 -7.66 14.20 12.46
CA SER A 119 -6.59 14.38 13.45
C SER A 119 -5.22 13.88 13.01
N VAL A 120 -5.13 13.17 11.87
CA VAL A 120 -3.87 12.64 11.35
C VAL A 120 -3.09 13.76 10.66
N THR A 121 -2.06 14.25 11.34
CA THR A 121 -1.07 15.19 10.80
C THR A 121 0.15 14.47 10.21
N ALA A 122 0.34 13.21 10.59
CA ALA A 122 1.45 12.39 10.14
C ALA A 122 1.40 12.11 8.64
N ARG A 123 2.59 12.06 8.04
CA ARG A 123 2.77 11.74 6.63
C ARG A 123 2.47 10.26 6.36
N HIS A 124 1.59 9.97 5.40
CA HIS A 124 1.42 8.61 4.91
C HIS A 124 2.64 8.15 4.11
N ARG A 125 3.02 6.88 4.29
CA ARG A 125 4.19 6.30 3.60
C ARG A 125 4.04 6.34 2.07
N HIS A 126 2.83 6.09 1.57
CA HIS A 126 2.51 6.02 0.15
C HIS A 126 1.14 6.63 -0.14
N PRO A 127 0.89 7.12 -1.37
CA PRO A 127 -0.43 7.63 -1.76
C PRO A 127 -1.55 6.58 -1.68
N SER A 128 -1.24 5.29 -1.82
CA SER A 128 -2.22 4.21 -1.63
C SER A 128 -2.69 4.12 -0.19
N ALA A 129 -1.79 4.29 0.79
CA ALA A 129 -2.14 4.30 2.21
C ALA A 129 -2.98 5.52 2.57
N LEU A 130 -2.74 6.67 1.92
CA LEU A 130 -3.60 7.85 2.07
C LEU A 130 -5.02 7.57 1.54
N ARG A 131 -5.15 6.97 0.34
CA ARG A 131 -6.48 6.60 -0.20
C ARG A 131 -7.23 5.61 0.69
N GLU A 132 -6.52 4.60 1.19
CA GLU A 132 -7.08 3.62 2.13
C GLU A 132 -7.53 4.29 3.44
N HIS A 133 -6.76 5.26 3.94
CA HIS A 133 -7.16 6.07 5.09
C HIS A 133 -8.47 6.82 4.82
N TYR A 134 -8.61 7.49 3.67
CA TYR A 134 -9.85 8.17 3.31
C TYR A 134 -11.05 7.22 3.23
N LYS A 135 -10.87 6.05 2.61
CA LYS A 135 -11.91 5.02 2.50
C LYS A 135 -12.35 4.52 3.86
N ILE A 136 -11.41 4.18 4.75
CA ILE A 136 -11.72 3.58 6.05
C ILE A 136 -12.28 4.61 7.04
N LYS A 137 -11.76 5.84 7.05
CA LYS A 137 -12.10 6.84 8.08
C LYS A 137 -13.25 7.76 7.69
N TYR A 138 -13.40 8.06 6.41
CA TYR A 138 -14.35 9.07 5.93
C TYR A 138 -15.35 8.52 4.91
N ASP A 139 -15.28 7.22 4.59
CA ASP A 139 -16.12 6.57 3.58
C ASP A 139 -16.02 7.25 2.20
N ILE A 140 -14.85 7.80 1.87
CA ILE A 140 -14.56 8.42 0.57
C ILE A 140 -13.64 7.51 -0.22
N GLU A 141 -14.15 6.99 -1.33
CA GLU A 141 -13.38 6.19 -2.25
C GLU A 141 -12.79 7.06 -3.37
N PHE A 142 -11.47 7.06 -3.46
CA PHE A 142 -10.74 7.70 -4.54
C PHE A 142 -10.31 6.67 -5.58
N GLU A 143 -10.55 6.96 -6.86
CA GLU A 143 -10.02 6.16 -7.94
C GLU A 143 -8.49 6.08 -7.89
N ALA A 144 -7.96 4.92 -8.27
CA ALA A 144 -6.53 4.76 -8.42
C ALA A 144 -6.06 5.60 -9.60
N PHE A 145 -5.05 6.44 -9.38
CA PHE A 145 -4.40 7.18 -10.47
C PHE A 145 -3.90 6.22 -11.55
N LYS A 146 -4.13 6.57 -12.83
CA LYS A 146 -3.55 5.85 -13.97
C LYS A 146 -2.05 5.72 -13.82
N THR A 147 -1.48 4.61 -14.28
CA THR A 147 -0.03 4.38 -14.19
C THR A 147 0.76 5.45 -14.96
N SER A 148 0.25 5.87 -16.12
CA SER A 148 0.78 6.95 -16.95
C SER A 148 -0.13 8.17 -16.91
N ILE A 149 0.50 9.35 -16.94
CA ILE A 149 -0.17 10.63 -17.20
C ILE A 149 0.66 11.36 -18.26
N GLY A 150 -0.04 12.09 -19.14
CA GLY A 150 0.62 12.92 -20.14
C GLY A 150 1.47 14.03 -19.51
N PRO A 151 2.36 14.67 -20.29
CA PRO A 151 3.22 15.76 -19.80
C PRO A 151 2.41 16.92 -19.20
N VAL A 152 1.27 17.25 -19.79
CA VAL A 152 0.37 18.32 -19.32
C VAL A 152 -0.18 17.99 -17.93
N GLY A 153 -0.75 16.80 -17.74
CA GLY A 153 -1.28 16.36 -16.44
C GLY A 153 -0.18 16.30 -15.38
N ARG A 154 1.03 15.85 -15.75
CA ARG A 154 2.18 15.86 -14.83
C ARG A 154 2.51 17.26 -14.36
N LYS A 155 2.60 18.23 -15.28
CA LYS A 155 2.86 19.63 -14.96
C LYS A 155 1.76 20.22 -14.07
N GLN A 156 0.49 19.88 -14.31
CA GLN A 156 -0.62 20.33 -13.45
C GLN A 156 -0.51 19.77 -12.03
N HIS A 157 -0.27 18.47 -11.88
CA HIS A 157 -0.10 17.86 -10.56
C HIS A 157 1.13 18.42 -9.81
N GLU A 158 2.24 18.66 -10.52
CA GLU A 158 3.44 19.28 -9.94
C GLU A 158 3.19 20.73 -9.52
N ALA A 159 2.57 21.54 -10.36
CA ALA A 159 2.21 22.92 -10.04
C ALA A 159 1.28 22.99 -8.82
N TYR A 160 0.28 22.11 -8.75
CA TYR A 160 -0.63 22.07 -7.60
C TYR A 160 0.08 21.64 -6.31
N LYS A 161 1.00 20.66 -6.38
CA LYS A 161 1.81 20.29 -5.20
C LYS A 161 2.74 21.41 -4.75
N SER A 162 3.35 22.13 -5.68
CA SER A 162 4.18 23.31 -5.36
C SER A 162 3.34 24.39 -4.68
N TRP A 163 2.13 24.64 -5.18
CA TRP A 163 1.19 25.57 -4.55
C TRP A 163 0.76 25.10 -3.15
N LEU A 164 0.44 23.82 -2.95
CA LEU A 164 0.14 23.27 -1.61
C LEU A 164 1.32 23.45 -0.63
N ALA A 165 2.54 23.22 -1.10
CA ALA A 165 3.74 23.37 -0.28
C ALA A 165 3.96 24.82 0.15
N GLN A 166 3.75 25.77 -0.76
CA GLN A 166 3.82 27.19 -0.47
C GLN A 166 2.67 27.64 0.44
N TYR A 167 1.43 27.14 0.22
CA TYR A 167 0.27 27.46 1.07
C TYR A 167 0.56 27.06 2.52
N ALA A 168 1.08 25.85 2.73
CA ALA A 168 1.38 25.35 4.07
C ALA A 168 2.49 26.15 4.79
N GLN A 169 3.49 26.63 4.06
CA GLN A 169 4.66 27.33 4.62
C GLN A 169 4.47 28.84 4.75
N LEU A 170 3.74 29.46 3.83
CA LEU A 170 3.58 30.90 3.74
C LEU A 170 2.20 31.41 4.18
N GLY A 171 1.20 30.53 4.26
CA GLY A 171 -0.19 30.93 4.48
C GLY A 171 -0.92 31.29 3.19
N GLN A 172 -2.25 31.39 3.30
CA GLN A 172 -3.15 31.63 2.17
C GLN A 172 -2.95 32.99 1.50
N GLU A 173 -2.66 34.00 2.30
CA GLU A 173 -2.51 35.39 1.89
C GLU A 173 -1.28 35.63 1.01
N ASN A 174 -0.30 34.72 1.06
CA ASN A 174 1.00 34.89 0.40
C ASN A 174 1.20 34.01 -0.85
N VAL A 175 0.34 33.02 -1.10
CA VAL A 175 0.57 31.99 -2.14
C VAL A 175 -0.14 32.26 -3.48
N GLY A 176 -0.99 33.28 -3.54
CA GLY A 176 -1.80 33.57 -4.73
C GLY A 176 -2.88 32.52 -5.03
N PRO A 177 -3.62 32.67 -6.13
CA PRO A 177 -4.73 31.78 -6.47
C PRO A 177 -4.25 30.35 -6.75
N ALA A 178 -5.05 29.37 -6.35
CA ALA A 178 -4.78 27.96 -6.63
C ALA A 178 -4.71 27.72 -8.15
N PRO A 179 -3.75 26.90 -8.63
CA PRO A 179 -3.73 26.49 -10.02
C PRO A 179 -4.98 25.66 -10.35
N PRO A 180 -5.35 25.53 -11.63
CA PRO A 180 -6.47 24.71 -12.05
C PRO A 180 -6.39 23.31 -11.45
N ARG A 181 -7.52 22.80 -10.95
CA ARG A 181 -7.57 21.46 -10.37
C ARG A 181 -7.08 20.45 -11.43
N PRO A 182 -6.11 19.58 -11.10
CA PRO A 182 -5.64 18.58 -12.05
C PRO A 182 -6.80 17.65 -12.38
N THR A 183 -7.04 17.46 -13.67
CA THR A 183 -8.07 16.55 -14.14
C THR A 183 -7.60 15.11 -13.94
N ILE A 184 -8.44 14.30 -13.30
CA ILE A 184 -8.19 12.87 -13.09
C ILE A 184 -8.46 12.20 -14.44
N TRP A 185 -7.42 12.08 -15.27
CA TRP A 185 -7.46 11.24 -16.47
C TRP A 185 -6.88 9.89 -16.16
#